data_AF-A0A955N2H8-F1
#
_entry.id   AF-A0A955N2H8-F1
#
_cell.length_a   1.000
_cell.length_b   1.000
_cell.length_c   1.000
_cell.angle_alpha   90.00
_cell.angle_beta   90.00
_cell.angle_gamma   90.00
#
_symmetry.space_group_name_H-M   'P 1'
#
loop_
_entity.id
_entity.type
_entity.pdbx_description
1 polymer ?
#
loop_
_entity_poly.entity_id
_entity_poly.type
_entity_poly.pdbx_seq_one_letter_code
_entity_poly.pdbx_strand_id
1 'polypeptide(L)'
;MTNQIAGWKKILIGISIIAAVIIGFEIGRGVGPEEKAEETATEPAAEKASTSETGESSGPKWWTCSMHPQVKLPSGDMKCPICFMDLIPMEEGSDEGDIPSLKLSERARFLAEVETAEVVRREVTKEVRL
;
A
#
# COMPACT_ATOMS: atom_id res chain seq x y z
N MET A 1 -0.21 -3.23 59.79
CA MET A 1 0.74 -2.73 58.76
C MET A 1 0.84 -3.71 57.56
N THR A 2 -0.28 -4.24 57.05
CA THR A 2 -0.27 -5.31 56.01
C THR A 2 -0.88 -4.89 54.67
N ASN A 3 -1.58 -3.74 54.60
CA ASN A 3 -2.32 -3.33 53.39
C ASN A 3 -1.50 -2.48 52.39
N GLN A 4 -0.35 -1.92 52.82
CA GLN A 4 0.55 -1.14 51.94
C GLN A 4 1.42 -2.04 51.05
N ILE A 5 1.86 -3.20 51.56
CA ILE A 5 2.69 -4.17 50.82
C ILE A 5 1.85 -4.88 49.73
N ALA A 6 0.56 -5.13 50.00
CA ALA A 6 -0.35 -5.76 49.04
C ALA A 6 -0.69 -4.84 47.85
N GLY A 7 -0.80 -3.53 48.09
CA GLY A 7 -1.06 -2.54 47.02
C GLY A 7 0.11 -2.44 46.04
N TRP A 8 1.34 -2.37 46.55
CA TRP A 8 2.51 -2.27 45.69
C TRP A 8 2.81 -3.57 44.94
N LYS A 9 2.53 -4.73 45.56
CA LYS A 9 2.62 -6.02 44.88
C LYS A 9 1.64 -6.13 43.70
N LYS A 10 0.42 -5.57 43.81
CA LYS A 10 -0.53 -5.50 42.69
C LYS A 10 -0.08 -4.53 41.58
N ILE A 11 0.54 -3.41 41.94
CA ILE A 11 1.12 -2.46 40.98
C ILE A 11 2.31 -3.09 40.25
N LEU A 12 3.21 -3.78 40.96
CA LEU A 12 4.36 -4.47 40.36
C LEU A 12 3.93 -5.64 39.45
N ILE A 13 2.89 -6.39 39.82
CA ILE A 13 2.31 -7.43 38.95
C ILE A 13 1.70 -6.81 37.68
N GLY A 14 0.98 -5.68 37.82
CA GLY A 14 0.43 -4.96 36.67
C GLY A 14 1.51 -4.46 35.72
N ILE A 15 2.60 -3.87 36.24
CA ILE A 15 3.73 -3.41 35.44
C ILE A 15 4.44 -4.59 34.76
N SER A 16 4.60 -5.74 35.43
CA SER A 16 5.20 -6.94 34.84
C SER A 16 4.40 -7.49 33.67
N ILE A 17 3.06 -7.48 33.75
CA ILE A 17 2.19 -7.94 32.67
C ILE A 17 2.28 -6.99 31.48
N ILE A 18 2.24 -5.67 31.74
CA ILE A 18 2.36 -4.65 30.68
C ILE A 18 3.74 -4.72 30.02
N ALA A 19 4.82 -4.90 30.78
CA ALA A 19 6.17 -5.07 30.25
C ALA A 19 6.29 -6.34 29.39
N ALA A 20 5.71 -7.46 29.82
CA ALA A 20 5.71 -8.70 29.02
C ALA A 20 4.95 -8.54 27.69
N VAL A 21 3.84 -7.79 27.69
CA VAL A 21 3.07 -7.50 26.46
C VAL A 21 3.87 -6.58 25.53
N ILE A 22 4.55 -5.56 26.06
CA ILE A 22 5.39 -4.66 25.25
C ILE A 22 6.59 -5.41 24.65
N ILE A 23 7.26 -6.26 25.43
CA ILE A 23 8.40 -7.06 24.95
C ILE A 23 7.95 -8.06 23.88
N GLY A 24 6.80 -8.74 24.09
CA GLY A 24 6.23 -9.63 23.09
C GLY A 24 5.84 -8.90 21.79
N PHE A 25 5.37 -7.66 21.90
CA PHE A 25 5.01 -6.82 20.75
C PHE A 25 6.23 -6.36 19.94
N GLU A 26 7.33 -6.00 20.59
CA GLU A 26 8.59 -5.62 19.91
C GLU A 26 9.28 -6.80 19.22
N ILE A 27 9.33 -7.98 19.88
CA ILE A 27 9.88 -9.19 19.25
C ILE A 27 9.01 -9.63 18.06
N GLY A 28 7.69 -9.48 18.15
CA GLY A 28 6.75 -9.78 17.06
C GLY A 28 6.88 -8.86 15.84
N ARG A 29 7.50 -7.68 15.98
CA ARG A 29 7.78 -6.75 14.88
C ARG A 29 9.17 -6.91 14.25
N GLY A 30 10.09 -7.66 14.87
CA GLY A 30 11.53 -7.48 14.63
C GLY A 30 12.37 -8.65 14.11
N VAL A 31 11.82 -9.85 13.83
CA VAL A 31 12.66 -11.00 13.43
C VAL A 31 12.15 -11.65 12.13
N GLY A 32 12.62 -11.14 10.99
CA GLY A 32 12.67 -11.88 9.72
C GLY A 32 14.06 -12.55 9.59
N PRO A 33 14.16 -13.77 9.03
CA PRO A 33 15.40 -14.52 9.02
C PRO A 33 16.39 -13.99 7.97
N GLU A 34 17.64 -13.90 8.40
CA GLU A 34 18.85 -13.68 7.63
C GLU A 34 19.25 -14.98 6.92
N GLU A 35 19.29 -15.00 5.57
CA GLU A 35 19.94 -16.07 4.80
C GLU A 35 20.92 -15.52 3.75
N LYS A 36 22.09 -16.15 3.75
CA LYS A 36 23.35 -15.89 3.05
C LYS A 36 23.31 -16.11 1.53
N ALA A 37 24.05 -15.24 0.84
CA ALA A 37 25.03 -15.46 -0.25
C ALA A 37 25.00 -16.77 -1.06
N GLU A 38 25.00 -16.65 -2.40
CA GLU A 38 26.07 -17.24 -3.23
C GLU A 38 26.16 -16.57 -4.63
N GLU A 39 27.39 -16.33 -5.05
CA GLU A 39 27.83 -15.80 -6.35
C GLU A 39 27.57 -16.81 -7.48
N THR A 40 27.18 -16.36 -8.67
CA THR A 40 27.65 -17.00 -9.91
C THR A 40 27.66 -15.98 -11.05
N ALA A 41 28.87 -15.66 -11.50
CA ALA A 41 29.17 -14.83 -12.66
C ALA A 41 28.64 -15.44 -13.95
N THR A 42 28.18 -14.61 -14.89
CA THR A 42 28.36 -14.80 -16.35
C THR A 42 27.98 -13.51 -17.09
N GLU A 43 28.99 -12.86 -17.70
CA GLU A 43 28.82 -11.92 -18.84
C GLU A 43 28.42 -12.71 -20.10
N PRO A 44 27.63 -12.15 -21.02
CA PRO A 44 28.26 -11.42 -22.13
C PRO A 44 27.53 -10.15 -22.60
N ALA A 45 28.34 -9.31 -23.22
CA ALA A 45 28.03 -8.05 -23.88
C ALA A 45 27.00 -8.14 -25.02
N ALA A 46 26.16 -7.10 -25.16
CA ALA A 46 25.83 -6.45 -26.44
C ALA A 46 24.92 -5.21 -26.25
N GLU A 47 25.51 -4.05 -26.48
CA GLU A 47 25.01 -2.85 -27.19
C GLU A 47 23.51 -2.45 -27.18
N LYS A 48 23.24 -1.41 -26.37
CA LYS A 48 22.37 -0.23 -26.58
C LYS A 48 20.91 -0.38 -27.05
N ALA A 49 19.99 -0.25 -26.11
CA ALA A 49 18.75 0.52 -26.28
C ALA A 49 18.27 1.08 -24.92
N SER A 50 17.94 2.37 -24.89
CA SER A 50 17.43 3.13 -23.74
C SER A 50 16.28 2.43 -23.01
N THR A 51 16.28 2.40 -21.67
CA THR A 51 15.07 2.56 -20.81
C THR A 51 15.46 2.80 -19.36
N SER A 52 14.77 3.77 -18.76
CA SER A 52 14.70 4.21 -17.36
C SER A 52 15.27 3.28 -16.29
N GLU A 53 16.18 3.85 -15.49
CA GLU A 53 16.55 3.39 -14.16
C GLU A 53 15.28 3.29 -13.29
N THR A 54 14.95 2.10 -12.77
CA THR A 54 14.06 1.91 -11.62
C THR A 54 14.55 0.67 -10.90
N GLY A 55 14.77 0.81 -9.59
CA GLY A 55 15.49 -0.14 -8.75
C GLY A 55 14.94 -1.56 -8.78
N GLU A 56 15.78 -2.50 -8.33
CA GLU A 56 15.40 -3.88 -7.99
C GLU A 56 14.00 -3.92 -7.38
N SER A 57 13.05 -4.43 -8.15
CA SER A 57 11.68 -4.62 -7.73
C SER A 57 11.33 -6.07 -8.06
N SER A 58 10.99 -6.83 -7.02
CA SER A 58 10.28 -8.09 -7.16
C SER A 58 9.14 -7.91 -8.16
N GLY A 59 9.00 -8.83 -9.11
CA GLY A 59 8.02 -8.70 -10.19
C GLY A 59 6.59 -8.35 -9.73
N PRO A 60 5.76 -7.84 -10.65
CA PRO A 60 4.41 -7.34 -10.36
C PRO A 60 3.53 -8.44 -9.76
N LYS A 61 2.96 -8.17 -8.59
CA LYS A 61 2.09 -9.09 -7.86
C LYS A 61 0.69 -9.24 -8.48
N TRP A 62 0.26 -8.23 -9.25
CA TRP A 62 -1.06 -8.18 -9.86
C TRP A 62 -0.98 -7.73 -11.32
N TRP A 63 -1.94 -8.19 -12.11
CA TRP A 63 -2.06 -7.92 -13.54
C TRP A 63 -3.43 -7.35 -13.85
N THR A 64 -3.50 -6.38 -14.75
CA THR A 64 -4.74 -5.72 -15.15
C THR A 64 -4.86 -5.60 -16.67
N CYS A 65 -6.07 -5.41 -17.19
CA CYS A 65 -6.28 -5.14 -18.60
C CYS A 65 -6.47 -3.64 -18.83
N SER A 66 -5.73 -3.03 -19.76
CA SER A 66 -5.82 -1.59 -20.05
C SER A 66 -7.23 -1.12 -20.45
N MET A 67 -8.04 -2.02 -21.02
CA MET A 67 -9.44 -1.73 -21.34
C MET A 67 -10.38 -1.87 -20.14
N HIS A 68 -10.00 -2.69 -19.15
CA HIS A 68 -10.82 -3.00 -17.98
C HIS A 68 -9.96 -2.98 -16.70
N PRO A 69 -9.62 -1.78 -16.19
CA PRO A 69 -8.74 -1.61 -15.03
C PRO A 69 -9.28 -2.27 -13.73
N GLN A 70 -10.57 -2.55 -13.67
CA GLN A 70 -11.21 -3.24 -12.54
C GLN A 70 -10.88 -4.74 -12.50
N VAL A 71 -10.38 -5.32 -13.59
CA VAL A 71 -9.95 -6.71 -13.68
C VAL A 71 -8.55 -6.79 -13.09
N LYS A 72 -8.43 -7.39 -11.89
CA LYS A 72 -7.15 -7.64 -11.19
C LYS A 72 -6.94 -9.16 -11.05
N LEU A 73 -5.90 -9.70 -11.67
CA LEU A 73 -5.57 -11.13 -11.65
C LEU A 73 -4.15 -11.39 -11.16
N PRO A 74 -3.90 -12.57 -10.57
CA PRO A 74 -2.60 -12.89 -9.97
C PRO A 74 -1.52 -13.26 -10.99
N SER A 75 -1.87 -13.59 -12.24
CA SER A 75 -0.92 -13.90 -13.30
C SER A 75 -1.30 -13.23 -14.62
N GLY A 76 -0.29 -12.84 -15.39
CA GLY A 76 -0.40 -12.26 -16.73
C GLY A 76 -0.52 -13.28 -17.86
N ASP A 77 -0.35 -14.59 -17.59
CA ASP A 77 -0.33 -15.64 -18.62
C ASP A 77 -1.70 -15.91 -19.26
N MET A 78 -2.76 -15.43 -18.62
CA MET A 78 -4.13 -15.58 -19.12
C MET A 78 -4.58 -14.35 -19.89
N LYS A 79 -5.69 -14.49 -20.62
CA LYS A 79 -6.34 -13.39 -21.32
C LYS A 79 -7.42 -12.77 -20.44
N CYS A 80 -7.68 -11.48 -20.63
CA CYS A 80 -8.79 -10.79 -19.97
C CYS A 80 -10.12 -11.50 -20.28
N PRO A 81 -10.94 -11.85 -19.27
CA PRO A 81 -12.19 -12.59 -19.50
C PRO A 81 -13.29 -11.76 -20.18
N ILE A 82 -13.11 -10.44 -20.28
CA ILE A 82 -14.09 -9.52 -20.87
C ILE A 82 -13.77 -9.26 -22.35
N CYS A 83 -12.51 -8.97 -22.66
CA CYS A 83 -12.09 -8.56 -24.01
C CYS A 83 -11.08 -9.50 -24.69
N PHE A 84 -10.64 -10.56 -24.01
CA PHE A 84 -9.70 -11.58 -24.51
C PHE A 84 -8.34 -11.05 -24.99
N MET A 85 -7.96 -9.85 -24.57
CA MET A 85 -6.62 -9.29 -24.77
C MET A 85 -5.68 -9.66 -23.62
N ASP A 86 -4.39 -9.49 -23.85
CA ASP A 86 -3.35 -9.81 -22.87
C ASP A 86 -3.35 -8.80 -21.71
N LEU A 87 -2.95 -9.24 -20.52
CA LEU A 87 -2.87 -8.38 -19.35
C LEU A 87 -1.52 -7.67 -19.28
N ILE A 88 -1.52 -6.51 -18.63
CA ILE A 88 -0.34 -5.71 -18.31
C ILE A 88 -0.04 -5.76 -16.80
N PRO A 89 1.23 -5.66 -16.41
CA PRO A 89 1.59 -5.66 -15.00
C PRO A 89 1.07 -4.40 -14.31
N MET A 90 0.49 -4.55 -13.13
CA MET A 90 0.03 -3.43 -12.32
C MET A 90 1.16 -2.93 -11.43
N GLU A 91 1.43 -1.64 -11.49
CA GLU A 91 2.29 -0.97 -10.53
C GLU A 91 1.59 -0.93 -9.17
N GLU A 92 2.30 -1.25 -8.09
CA GLU A 92 1.76 -1.15 -6.74
C GLU A 92 1.59 0.33 -6.36
N GLY A 93 0.44 0.89 -6.70
CA GLY A 93 -0.08 2.11 -6.11
C GLY A 93 -0.53 1.80 -4.68
N SER A 94 -0.18 2.69 -3.74
CA SER A 94 -0.50 2.56 -2.31
C SER A 94 -2.01 2.59 -2.04
N ASP A 95 -2.71 1.50 -2.32
CA ASP A 95 -4.12 1.25 -1.98
C ASP A 95 -4.22 0.72 -0.52
N GLU A 96 -3.46 1.32 0.40
CA GLU A 96 -3.32 0.85 1.79
C GLU A 96 -4.35 1.52 2.73
N GLY A 97 -5.60 1.70 2.28
CA GLY A 97 -6.62 2.44 3.03
C GLY A 97 -8.04 1.95 2.80
N ASP A 98 -8.80 1.83 3.88
CA ASP A 98 -10.23 1.50 3.90
C ASP A 98 -11.12 2.59 3.26
N ILE A 99 -10.53 3.77 3.00
CA ILE A 99 -11.18 4.90 2.35
C ILE A 99 -10.70 5.00 0.90
N PRO A 100 -11.59 5.02 -0.10
CA PRO A 100 -11.21 5.25 -1.50
C PRO A 100 -10.45 6.57 -1.63
N SER A 101 -9.17 6.51 -1.98
CA SER A 101 -8.30 7.67 -2.14
C SER A 101 -7.60 7.61 -3.49
N LEU A 102 -7.38 8.78 -4.11
CA LEU A 102 -6.70 8.91 -5.40
C LEU A 102 -5.48 9.80 -5.23
N LYS A 103 -4.30 9.28 -5.56
CA LYS A 103 -3.05 10.06 -5.59
C LYS A 103 -2.76 10.51 -7.01
N LEU A 104 -2.49 11.79 -7.18
CA LEU A 104 -2.15 12.39 -8.47
C LEU A 104 -0.72 12.94 -8.43
N SER A 105 0.02 12.70 -9.52
CA SER A 105 1.29 13.39 -9.78
C SER A 105 1.03 14.87 -10.09
N GLU A 106 2.07 15.71 -10.03
CA GLU A 106 1.93 17.15 -10.32
C GLU A 106 1.38 17.40 -11.74
N ARG A 107 1.90 16.63 -12.71
CA ARG A 107 1.42 16.67 -14.10
C ARG A 107 -0.04 16.25 -14.20
N ALA A 108 -0.44 15.19 -13.51
CA ALA A 108 -1.82 14.72 -13.51
C ALA A 108 -2.76 15.74 -12.86
N ARG A 109 -2.33 16.41 -11.79
CA ARG A 109 -3.12 17.48 -11.14
C ARG A 109 -3.35 18.66 -12.09
N PHE A 110 -2.32 19.08 -12.83
CA PHE A 110 -2.45 20.16 -13.81
C PHE A 110 -3.45 19.83 -14.92
N LEU A 111 -3.39 18.61 -15.46
CA LEU A 111 -4.32 18.16 -16.51
C LEU A 111 -5.74 17.88 -16.00
N ALA A 112 -5.90 17.65 -14.70
CA ALA A 112 -7.19 17.31 -14.11
C ALA A 112 -8.09 18.52 -13.85
N GLU A 113 -7.57 19.76 -13.96
CA GLU A 113 -8.33 21.01 -13.79
C GLU A 113 -9.24 21.00 -12.55
N VAL A 114 -8.73 20.52 -11.41
CA VAL A 114 -9.52 20.35 -10.18
C VAL A 114 -9.85 21.71 -9.57
N GLU A 115 -11.14 22.05 -9.54
CA GLU A 115 -11.66 23.22 -8.82
C GLU A 115 -12.20 22.81 -7.44
N THR A 116 -12.00 23.68 -6.45
CA THR A 116 -12.53 23.47 -5.09
C THR A 116 -13.30 24.70 -4.64
N ALA A 117 -14.33 24.47 -3.83
CA ALA A 117 -15.07 25.51 -3.15
C ALA A 117 -15.25 25.09 -1.69
N GLU A 118 -15.28 26.07 -0.79
CA GLU A 118 -15.51 25.82 0.62
C GLU A 118 -16.92 25.26 0.86
N VAL A 119 -17.02 24.28 1.75
CA VAL A 119 -18.30 23.67 2.11
C VAL A 119 -19.05 24.57 3.08
N VAL A 120 -20.12 25.21 2.60
CA VAL A 120 -20.98 26.10 3.39
C VAL A 120 -22.43 25.63 3.40
N ARG A 121 -23.13 25.83 4.52
CA ARG A 121 -24.57 25.65 4.60
C ARG A 121 -25.27 26.91 4.09
N ARG A 122 -26.21 26.75 3.15
CA ARG A 122 -27.03 27.84 2.61
C ARG A 122 -28.41 27.34 2.21
N GLU A 123 -29.39 28.23 2.19
CA GLU A 123 -30.70 27.95 1.58
C GLU A 123 -30.55 27.90 0.04
N VAL A 124 -31.22 26.94 -0.61
CA VAL A 124 -31.12 26.70 -2.07
C VAL A 124 -32.48 27.01 -2.70
N THR A 125 -32.54 28.06 -3.53
CA THR A 125 -33.72 28.42 -4.31
C THR A 125 -33.56 27.99 -5.77
N LYS A 126 -34.61 27.46 -6.38
CA LYS A 126 -34.65 27.12 -7.81
C LYS A 126 -35.88 27.79 -8.44
N GLU A 127 -35.68 28.55 -9.51
CA GLU A 127 -36.79 29.09 -10.29
C GLU A 127 -37.49 27.95 -11.04
N VAL A 128 -38.80 27.84 -10.84
CA VAL A 128 -39.66 26.92 -11.58
C VAL A 128 -40.50 27.76 -12.53
N ARG A 129 -40.32 27.56 -13.84
CA ARG A 129 -41.23 28.12 -14.84
C ARG A 129 -42.49 27.26 -14.91
N LEU A 130 -43.64 27.93 -14.81
CA LEU A 130 -44.98 27.36 -15.00
C LEU A 130 -45.46 27.62 -16.43
#